data_AF-A0A8T1X726-F1
#
_entry.id   AF-A0A8T1X726-F1
#
_cell.length_a   1.000
_cell.length_b   1.000
_cell.length_c   1.000
_cell.angle_alpha   90.00
_cell.angle_beta   90.00
_cell.angle_gamma   90.00
#
_symmetry.space_group_name_H-M   'P 1'
#
loop_
_entity.id
_entity.type
_entity.pdbx_description
1 polymer ?
#
loop_
_entity_poly.entity_id
_entity_poly.type
_entity_poly.pdbx_seq_one_letter_code
_entity_poly.pdbx_strand_id
1 'polypeptide(L)'
;MLSATLVYYYKMVLLTEMTTEASLFNTLYAEYATPQMMDSLRAVEEFSMESNLTPQQIVCSPQGERLWDRKFDHEWQRLLHWYRKLVYFHRMGLLNDRFFQEFPGTFRAREFIRHVEPFTLGSCELYLESNCSEVFDYLRELYRLPKRQAITCKAGQEPITEDTATKLGRDEL
;
A
#
# COMPACT_ATOMS: atom_id res chain seq x y z
N MET A 1 -17.12 17.30 44.01
CA MET A 1 -16.11 18.16 43.35
C MET A 1 -15.07 17.33 42.60
N LEU A 2 -14.36 16.39 43.24
CA LEU A 2 -13.37 15.52 42.58
C LEU A 2 -13.96 14.57 41.52
N SER A 3 -15.15 14.00 41.75
CA SER A 3 -15.83 13.14 40.77
C SER A 3 -16.26 13.90 39.52
N ALA A 4 -16.82 15.11 39.67
CA ALA A 4 -17.24 15.95 38.56
C ALA A 4 -16.06 16.43 37.69
N THR A 5 -14.93 16.76 38.31
CA THR A 5 -13.71 17.14 37.60
C THR A 5 -13.09 15.96 36.85
N LEU A 6 -13.04 14.76 37.45
CA LEU A 6 -12.61 13.54 36.76
C LEU A 6 -13.49 13.22 35.54
N VAL A 7 -14.81 13.31 35.67
CA VAL A 7 -15.74 13.10 34.54
C VAL A 7 -15.52 14.14 33.44
N TYR A 8 -15.31 15.41 33.80
CA TYR A 8 -15.02 16.47 32.84
C TYR A 8 -13.73 16.20 32.06
N TYR A 9 -12.62 15.88 32.75
CA TYR A 9 -11.36 15.55 32.09
C TYR A 9 -11.48 14.33 31.20
N TYR A 10 -12.17 13.27 31.65
CA TYR A 10 -12.43 12.09 30.82
C TYR A 10 -13.19 12.45 29.53
N LYS A 11 -14.24 13.27 29.64
CA LYS A 11 -15.01 13.72 28.47
C LYS A 11 -14.18 14.61 27.54
N MET A 12 -13.32 15.47 28.08
CA MET A 12 -12.41 16.30 27.28
C MET A 12 -11.35 15.48 26.54
N VAL A 13 -10.77 14.46 27.19
CA VAL A 13 -9.84 13.54 26.53
C VAL A 13 -10.53 12.80 25.39
N LEU A 14 -11.71 12.20 25.66
CA LEU A 14 -12.48 11.50 24.65
C LEU A 14 -12.87 12.41 23.45
N LEU A 15 -13.28 13.65 23.73
CA LEU A 15 -13.60 14.62 22.68
C LEU A 15 -12.37 14.94 21.84
N THR A 16 -11.20 15.07 22.48
CA THR A 16 -9.93 15.37 21.82
C THR A 16 -9.53 14.22 20.91
N GLU A 17 -9.57 12.98 21.40
CA GLU A 17 -9.32 11.77 20.60
C GLU A 17 -10.23 11.71 19.37
N MET A 18 -11.55 11.83 19.56
CA MET A 18 -12.49 11.81 18.43
C MET A 18 -12.25 12.96 17.42
N THR A 19 -11.87 14.14 17.89
CA THR A 19 -11.56 15.28 17.02
C THR A 19 -10.28 15.03 16.22
N THR A 20 -9.25 14.47 16.85
CA THR A 20 -8.00 14.11 16.17
C THR A 20 -8.20 13.01 15.13
N GLU A 21 -8.96 11.96 15.47
CA GLU A 21 -9.32 10.89 14.53
C GLU A 21 -10.08 11.46 13.31
N ALA A 22 -11.11 12.28 13.56
CA ALA A 22 -11.90 12.88 12.48
C ALA A 22 -11.07 13.79 11.58
N SER A 23 -10.13 14.56 12.14
CA SER A 23 -9.22 15.40 11.37
C SER A 23 -8.28 14.56 10.51
N LEU A 24 -7.68 13.50 11.06
CA LEU A 24 -6.77 12.61 10.33
C LEU A 24 -7.51 11.88 9.21
N PHE A 25 -8.71 11.39 9.49
CA PHE A 25 -9.57 10.75 8.49
C PHE A 25 -9.91 11.72 7.35
N ASN A 26 -10.31 12.95 7.67
CA ASN A 26 -10.60 13.97 6.65
C ASN A 26 -9.37 14.30 5.80
N THR A 27 -8.17 14.36 6.39
CA THR A 27 -6.93 14.55 5.63
C THR A 27 -6.69 13.41 4.65
N LEU A 28 -6.81 12.15 5.10
CA LEU A 28 -6.64 10.98 4.21
C LEU A 28 -7.68 10.98 3.08
N TYR A 29 -8.93 11.26 3.41
CA TYR A 29 -10.03 11.29 2.46
C TYR A 29 -9.85 12.41 1.43
N ALA A 30 -9.52 13.62 1.87
CA ALA A 30 -9.28 14.77 1.00
C ALA A 30 -8.09 14.53 0.07
N GLU A 31 -7.01 13.93 0.57
CA GLU A 31 -5.84 13.54 -0.23
C GLU A 31 -6.23 12.51 -1.32
N TYR A 32 -7.05 11.52 -0.95
CA TYR A 32 -7.52 10.52 -1.91
C TYR A 32 -8.46 11.11 -2.96
N ALA A 33 -9.25 12.13 -2.61
CA ALA A 33 -10.18 12.81 -3.51
C ALA A 33 -9.50 13.87 -4.40
N THR A 34 -8.18 14.03 -4.33
CA THR A 34 -7.46 14.97 -5.20
C THR A 34 -7.54 14.55 -6.68
N PRO A 35 -7.58 15.51 -7.62
CA PRO A 35 -7.59 15.20 -9.05
C PRO A 35 -6.42 14.30 -9.47
N GLN A 36 -5.24 14.55 -8.90
CA GLN A 36 -4.04 13.75 -9.21
C GLN A 36 -4.15 12.31 -8.72
N MET A 37 -4.79 12.06 -7.57
CA MET A 37 -5.04 10.69 -7.11
C MET A 37 -6.04 9.98 -8.03
N MET A 38 -7.09 10.69 -8.44
CA MET A 38 -8.09 10.15 -9.37
C MET A 38 -7.49 9.82 -10.74
N ASP A 39 -6.55 10.65 -11.22
CA ASP A 39 -5.80 10.38 -12.44
C ASP A 39 -4.87 9.18 -12.27
N SER A 40 -4.21 9.03 -11.12
CA SER A 40 -3.41 7.83 -10.82
C SER A 40 -4.24 6.55 -10.79
N LEU A 41 -5.43 6.59 -10.16
CA LEU A 41 -6.37 5.46 -10.15
C LEU A 41 -6.77 5.08 -11.58
N ARG A 42 -7.18 6.07 -12.39
CA ARG A 42 -7.57 5.84 -13.78
C ARG A 42 -6.42 5.26 -14.59
N ALA A 43 -5.21 5.79 -14.46
CA ALA A 43 -4.05 5.30 -15.21
C ALA A 43 -3.74 3.84 -14.88
N VAL A 44 -3.83 3.45 -13.60
CA VAL A 44 -3.60 2.07 -13.16
C VAL A 44 -4.72 1.13 -13.63
N GLU A 45 -5.97 1.57 -13.59
CA GLU A 45 -7.10 0.81 -14.13
C GLU A 45 -7.00 0.62 -15.65
N GLU A 46 -6.73 1.70 -16.40
CA GLU A 46 -6.57 1.72 -17.85
C GLU A 46 -5.43 0.80 -18.28
N PHE A 47 -4.27 0.90 -17.63
CA PHE A 47 -3.14 -0.01 -17.89
C PHE A 47 -3.54 -1.47 -17.67
N SER A 48 -4.30 -1.77 -16.61
CA SER A 48 -4.72 -3.14 -16.33
C SER A 48 -5.74 -3.70 -17.32
N MET A 49 -6.53 -2.85 -17.96
CA MET A 49 -7.53 -3.24 -18.95
C MET A 49 -6.95 -3.35 -20.36
N GLU A 50 -6.04 -2.44 -20.72
CA GLU A 50 -5.50 -2.32 -22.07
C GLU A 50 -4.22 -3.13 -22.28
N SER A 51 -3.41 -3.32 -21.23
CA SER A 51 -2.18 -4.09 -21.37
C SER A 51 -2.46 -5.58 -21.40
N ASN A 52 -1.88 -6.28 -22.38
CA ASN A 52 -1.82 -7.74 -22.40
C ASN A 52 -0.76 -8.30 -21.43
N LEU A 53 -0.26 -7.46 -20.51
CA LEU A 53 0.81 -7.82 -19.58
C LEU A 53 0.22 -8.57 -18.40
N THR A 54 0.64 -9.81 -18.24
CA THR A 54 0.29 -10.60 -17.06
C THR A 54 1.13 -10.14 -15.85
N PRO A 55 0.61 -10.24 -14.62
CA PRO A 55 1.39 -9.99 -13.40
C PRO A 55 2.71 -10.78 -13.36
N GLN A 56 2.74 -11.96 -13.97
CA GLN A 56 3.94 -12.78 -14.08
C GLN A 56 4.99 -12.14 -15.00
N GLN A 57 4.60 -11.56 -16.13
CA GLN A 57 5.52 -10.85 -17.02
C GLN A 57 6.11 -9.60 -16.37
N ILE A 58 5.31 -8.90 -15.56
CA ILE A 58 5.76 -7.70 -14.82
C ILE A 58 6.81 -8.06 -13.76
N VAL A 59 6.58 -9.13 -12.99
CA VAL A 59 7.49 -9.53 -11.92
C VAL A 59 8.73 -10.26 -12.45
N CYS A 60 8.57 -11.04 -13.52
CA CYS A 60 9.66 -11.83 -14.10
C CYS A 60 10.34 -11.12 -15.29
N SER A 61 10.20 -9.80 -15.47
CA SER A 61 10.90 -9.10 -16.56
C SER A 61 12.40 -8.99 -16.29
N PRO A 62 13.27 -9.24 -17.28
CA PRO A 62 14.71 -9.07 -17.10
C PRO A 62 15.09 -7.60 -16.85
N GLN A 63 16.17 -7.38 -16.09
CA GLN A 63 16.66 -6.04 -15.72
C GLN A 63 16.83 -5.13 -16.94
N GLY A 64 16.25 -3.93 -16.87
CA GLY A 64 16.40 -2.88 -17.88
C GLY A 64 15.37 -2.93 -19.02
N GLU A 65 14.52 -3.95 -19.09
CA GLU A 65 13.41 -3.97 -20.04
C GLU A 65 12.26 -3.10 -19.53
N ARG A 66 12.04 -1.97 -20.21
CA ARG A 66 11.02 -1.00 -19.80
C ARG A 66 9.65 -1.46 -20.30
N LEU A 67 8.94 -2.22 -19.48
CA LEU A 67 7.60 -2.74 -19.80
C LEU A 67 6.50 -1.64 -19.82
N TRP A 68 6.75 -0.50 -19.17
CA TRP A 68 5.81 0.62 -19.11
C TRP A 68 6.54 1.97 -19.06
N ASP A 69 5.80 3.05 -19.29
CA ASP A 69 6.37 4.40 -19.33
C ASP A 69 6.71 4.96 -17.95
N ARG A 70 7.74 5.83 -17.89
CA ARG A 70 8.13 6.53 -16.65
C ARG A 70 6.98 7.32 -16.01
N LYS A 71 6.05 7.81 -16.83
CA LYS A 71 4.89 8.54 -16.32
C LYS A 71 4.03 7.62 -15.43
N PHE A 72 3.86 6.37 -15.85
CA PHE A 72 3.11 5.37 -15.11
C PHE A 72 3.75 5.04 -13.76
N ASP A 73 5.09 5.09 -13.66
CA ASP A 73 5.80 4.94 -12.38
C ASP A 73 5.27 5.88 -11.31
N HIS A 74 5.13 7.15 -11.66
CA HIS A 74 4.65 8.16 -10.72
C HIS A 74 3.19 7.93 -10.30
N GLU A 75 2.37 7.33 -11.15
CA GLU A 75 0.96 7.08 -10.85
C GLU A 75 0.79 5.94 -9.86
N TRP A 76 1.39 4.76 -10.11
CA TRP A 76 1.27 3.63 -9.18
C TRP A 76 2.02 3.90 -7.86
N GLN A 77 3.15 4.63 -7.90
CA GLN A 77 3.89 5.02 -6.69
C GLN A 77 3.09 5.97 -5.81
N ARG A 78 2.31 6.89 -6.39
CA ARG A 78 1.44 7.79 -5.62
C ARG A 78 0.40 7.01 -4.84
N LEU A 79 -0.23 6.02 -5.47
CA LEU A 79 -1.18 5.11 -4.83
C LEU A 79 -0.50 4.32 -3.71
N LEU A 80 0.66 3.73 -3.99
CA LEU A 80 1.43 2.99 -3.00
C LEU A 80 1.79 3.87 -1.80
N HIS A 81 2.22 5.11 -2.02
CA HIS A 81 2.57 6.04 -0.96
C HIS A 81 1.36 6.35 -0.06
N TRP A 82 0.20 6.60 -0.65
CA TRP A 82 -1.01 6.86 0.12
C TRP A 82 -1.43 5.65 0.97
N TYR A 83 -1.37 4.43 0.42
CA TYR A 83 -1.65 3.21 1.20
C TYR A 83 -0.58 2.93 2.26
N ARG A 84 0.71 3.23 2.01
CA ARG A 84 1.79 3.18 3.02
C ARG A 84 1.46 4.08 4.21
N LYS A 85 1.04 5.32 3.95
CA LYS A 85 0.62 6.28 4.98
C LYS A 85 -0.59 5.80 5.76
N LEU A 86 -1.57 5.22 5.06
CA LEU A 86 -2.76 4.63 5.68
C LEU A 86 -2.40 3.48 6.63
N VAL A 87 -1.56 2.54 6.19
CA VAL A 87 -1.06 1.44 7.02
C VAL A 87 -0.29 1.96 8.24
N TYR A 88 0.55 2.98 8.04
CA TYR A 88 1.30 3.61 9.13
C TYR A 88 0.37 4.17 10.22
N PHE A 89 -0.69 4.90 9.84
CA PHE A 89 -1.64 5.43 10.82
C PHE A 89 -2.44 4.34 11.56
N HIS A 90 -2.76 3.22 10.89
CA HIS A 90 -3.38 2.08 11.56
C HIS A 90 -2.42 1.46 12.60
N ARG A 91 -1.17 1.18 12.21
CA ARG A 91 -0.17 0.56 13.09
C ARG A 91 0.11 1.38 14.35
N MET A 92 0.09 2.71 14.21
CA MET A 92 0.33 3.62 15.33
C MET A 92 -0.92 3.83 16.21
N GLY A 93 -2.06 3.21 15.90
CA GLY A 93 -3.30 3.35 16.66
C GLY A 93 -3.90 4.76 16.60
N LEU A 94 -3.57 5.53 15.55
CA LEU A 94 -4.02 6.93 15.39
C LEU A 94 -5.43 7.04 14.81
N LEU A 95 -5.94 5.95 14.24
CA LEU A 95 -7.26 5.85 13.66
C LEU A 95 -7.86 4.52 14.08
N ASN A 96 -9.14 4.55 14.46
CA ASN A 96 -9.90 3.35 14.78
C ASN A 96 -10.23 2.52 13.53
N ASP A 97 -10.22 1.19 13.65
CA ASP A 97 -10.57 0.19 12.63
C ASP A 97 -11.83 0.53 11.82
N ARG A 98 -12.85 1.13 12.47
CA ARG A 98 -14.10 1.54 11.81
C ARG A 98 -13.84 2.42 10.58
N PHE A 99 -12.87 3.32 10.65
CA PHE A 99 -12.58 4.25 9.56
C PHE A 99 -11.99 3.53 8.36
N PHE A 100 -11.18 2.50 8.60
CA PHE A 100 -10.56 1.69 7.54
C PHE A 100 -11.58 0.79 6.85
N GLN A 101 -12.59 0.31 7.57
CA GLN A 101 -13.70 -0.44 6.99
C GLN A 101 -14.57 0.43 6.07
N GLU A 102 -14.84 1.68 6.49
CA GLU A 102 -15.58 2.65 5.68
C GLU A 102 -14.77 3.13 4.47
N PHE A 103 -13.50 3.48 4.69
CA PHE A 103 -12.64 4.03 3.64
C PHE A 103 -11.16 3.73 3.86
N PRO A 104 -10.43 3.22 2.85
CA PRO A 104 -10.88 2.94 1.48
C PRO A 104 -11.80 1.70 1.41
N GLY A 105 -11.84 0.90 2.48
CA GLY A 105 -12.66 -0.30 2.57
C GLY A 105 -12.10 -1.48 1.80
N THR A 106 -12.73 -2.64 1.99
CA THR A 106 -12.29 -3.94 1.50
C THR A 106 -12.18 -4.01 -0.02
N PHE A 107 -13.12 -3.38 -0.73
CA PHE A 107 -13.19 -3.41 -2.19
C PHE A 107 -12.03 -2.64 -2.82
N ARG A 108 -11.80 -1.39 -2.41
CA ARG A 108 -10.74 -0.56 -2.98
C ARG A 108 -9.36 -1.08 -2.61
N ALA A 109 -9.19 -1.58 -1.38
CA ALA A 109 -7.94 -2.22 -0.97
C ALA A 109 -7.62 -3.45 -1.83
N ARG A 110 -8.65 -4.25 -2.18
CA ARG A 110 -8.49 -5.40 -3.07
C ARG A 110 -8.07 -4.99 -4.48
N GLU A 111 -8.75 -4.02 -5.09
CA GLU A 111 -8.37 -3.54 -6.42
C GLU A 111 -6.98 -2.89 -6.42
N PHE A 112 -6.65 -2.12 -5.38
CA PHE A 112 -5.30 -1.58 -5.19
C PHE A 112 -4.24 -2.68 -5.16
N ILE A 113 -4.42 -3.72 -4.35
CA ILE A 113 -3.47 -4.85 -4.30
C ILE A 113 -3.37 -5.51 -5.67
N ARG A 114 -4.50 -5.80 -6.30
CA ARG A 114 -4.55 -6.48 -7.60
C ARG A 114 -3.76 -5.73 -8.68
N HIS A 115 -3.90 -4.41 -8.71
CA HIS A 115 -3.31 -3.60 -9.76
C HIS A 115 -1.90 -3.11 -9.44
N VAL A 116 -1.59 -2.74 -8.20
CA VAL A 116 -0.32 -2.07 -7.86
C VAL A 116 0.77 -3.03 -7.37
N GLU A 117 0.38 -4.17 -6.76
CA GLU A 117 1.37 -5.12 -6.21
C GLU A 117 2.35 -5.66 -7.26
N PRO A 118 1.94 -6.08 -8.47
CA PRO A 118 2.87 -6.62 -9.45
C PRO A 118 3.98 -5.63 -9.82
N PHE A 119 3.63 -4.36 -10.01
CA PHE A 119 4.60 -3.30 -10.33
C PHE A 119 5.56 -3.04 -9.19
N THR A 120 5.04 -3.02 -7.97
CA THR A 120 5.88 -2.80 -6.78
C THR A 120 6.90 -3.92 -6.67
N LEU A 121 6.48 -5.18 -6.78
CA LEU A 121 7.37 -6.35 -6.72
C LEU A 121 8.43 -6.35 -7.83
N GLY A 122 8.03 -6.03 -9.08
CA GLY A 122 8.99 -5.90 -10.19
C GLY A 122 9.98 -4.75 -10.00
N SER A 123 9.58 -3.67 -9.33
CA SER A 123 10.45 -2.52 -9.06
C SER A 123 11.42 -2.71 -7.90
N CYS A 124 11.19 -3.68 -7.00
CA CYS A 124 12.00 -3.87 -5.79
C CYS A 124 13.46 -4.17 -6.07
N GLU A 125 13.72 -5.02 -7.05
CA GLU A 125 15.08 -5.36 -7.46
C GLU A 125 15.78 -4.17 -8.13
N LEU A 126 15.01 -3.30 -8.81
CA LEU A 126 15.55 -2.11 -9.46
C LEU A 126 15.96 -1.03 -8.44
N TYR A 127 15.19 -0.88 -7.36
CA TYR A 127 15.40 0.17 -6.35
C TYR A 127 16.11 -0.31 -5.07
N LEU A 128 16.49 -1.60 -5.00
CA LEU A 128 17.11 -2.22 -3.81
C LEU A 128 16.28 -2.02 -2.53
N GLU A 129 14.95 -1.92 -2.65
CA GLU A 129 14.06 -1.79 -1.49
C GLU A 129 13.86 -3.17 -0.84
N SER A 130 14.25 -3.32 0.42
CA SER A 130 13.85 -4.46 1.26
C SER A 130 12.37 -4.33 1.67
N ASN A 131 11.63 -5.44 1.71
CA ASN A 131 10.25 -5.56 2.22
C ASN A 131 9.13 -4.88 1.41
N CYS A 132 9.22 -4.90 0.08
CA CYS A 132 8.17 -4.35 -0.78
C CYS A 132 6.77 -4.95 -0.64
N SER A 133 6.65 -6.18 -0.15
CA SER A 133 5.33 -6.83 0.00
C SER A 133 4.61 -6.43 1.28
N GLU A 134 5.31 -5.80 2.23
CA GLU A 134 4.84 -5.58 3.60
C GLU A 134 3.51 -4.84 3.67
N VAL A 135 3.34 -3.79 2.85
CA VAL A 135 2.11 -3.00 2.79
C VAL A 135 0.95 -3.85 2.31
N PHE A 136 1.16 -4.66 1.27
CA PHE A 136 0.11 -5.51 0.70
C PHE A 136 -0.26 -6.63 1.65
N ASP A 137 0.72 -7.26 2.28
CA ASP A 137 0.50 -8.33 3.26
C ASP A 137 -0.25 -7.81 4.48
N TYR A 138 0.08 -6.60 4.95
CA TYR A 138 -0.66 -5.93 6.02
C TYR A 138 -2.10 -5.61 5.63
N LEU A 139 -2.32 -5.06 4.42
CA LEU A 139 -3.68 -4.79 3.94
C LEU A 139 -4.50 -6.08 3.79
N ARG A 140 -3.87 -7.19 3.38
CA ARG A 140 -4.54 -8.49 3.34
C ARG A 140 -4.98 -8.96 4.72
N GLU A 141 -4.13 -8.80 5.73
CA GLU A 141 -4.47 -9.13 7.12
C GLU A 141 -5.60 -8.25 7.64
N LEU A 142 -5.47 -6.92 7.46
CA LEU A 142 -6.45 -5.93 7.90
C LEU A 142 -7.85 -6.19 7.32
N TYR A 143 -7.91 -6.49 6.02
CA TYR A 143 -9.16 -6.69 5.29
C TYR A 143 -9.56 -8.16 5.10
N ARG A 144 -8.83 -9.10 5.68
CA ARG A 144 -9.02 -10.57 5.52
C ARG A 144 -9.08 -10.99 4.04
N LEU A 145 -8.20 -10.44 3.22
CA LEU A 145 -8.11 -10.75 1.79
C LEU A 145 -7.31 -12.04 1.54
N PRO A 146 -7.47 -12.68 0.37
CA PRO A 146 -6.69 -13.85 0.01
C PRO A 146 -5.18 -13.58 0.08
N LYS A 147 -4.43 -14.56 0.59
CA LYS A 147 -2.97 -14.51 0.61
C LYS A 147 -2.42 -14.41 -0.81
N ARG A 148 -1.24 -13.78 -0.93
CA ARG A 148 -0.53 -13.65 -2.21
C ARG A 148 -0.32 -15.03 -2.83
N GLN A 149 -0.65 -15.16 -4.11
CA GLN A 149 -0.30 -16.35 -4.88
C GLN A 149 1.18 -16.25 -5.25
N ALA A 150 1.97 -17.30 -4.97
CA ALA A 150 3.38 -17.32 -5.32
C ALA A 150 3.54 -17.27 -6.85
N ILE A 151 4.10 -16.17 -7.37
CA ILE A 151 4.46 -16.07 -8.78
C ILE A 151 5.74 -16.88 -8.97
N THR A 152 5.66 -17.94 -9.78
CA THR A 152 6.81 -18.78 -10.12
C THR A 152 7.31 -18.40 -11.52
N CYS A 153 8.50 -17.81 -11.58
CA CYS A 153 9.20 -17.56 -12.85
C CYS A 153 9.78 -18.89 -13.37
N LYS A 154 9.85 -19.10 -14.70
CA LYS A 154 10.39 -20.35 -15.27
C LYS A 154 11.93 -20.41 -15.14
N ALA A 155 12.47 -21.64 -15.15
CA ALA A 155 13.85 -21.98 -14.81
C ALA A 155 14.91 -21.10 -15.51
N GLY A 156 15.75 -20.46 -14.70
CA GLY A 156 16.72 -19.42 -15.10
C GLY A 156 16.48 -18.08 -14.41
N GLN A 157 15.30 -17.89 -13.82
CA GLN A 157 14.95 -16.77 -12.94
C GLN A 157 14.73 -17.31 -11.54
N GLU A 158 15.56 -16.90 -10.58
CA GLU A 158 15.39 -17.30 -9.19
C GLU A 158 14.10 -16.70 -8.64
N PRO A 159 13.26 -17.48 -7.94
CA PRO A 159 12.13 -16.93 -7.21
C PRO A 159 12.66 -16.04 -6.10
N ILE A 160 12.25 -14.77 -6.11
CA ILE A 160 12.58 -13.80 -5.05
C ILE A 160 12.05 -14.34 -3.73
N THR A 161 12.97 -14.82 -2.89
CA THR A 161 12.75 -15.11 -1.48
C THR A 161 13.48 -14.06 -0.67
N GLU A 162 12.94 -13.68 0.50
CA GLU A 162 13.52 -12.69 1.42
C GLU A 162 15.01 -12.96 1.73
N ASP A 163 15.43 -14.23 1.67
CA ASP A 163 16.80 -14.66 1.91
C ASP A 163 17.81 -14.22 0.82
N THR A 164 17.37 -14.01 -0.43
CA THR A 164 18.28 -13.63 -1.53
C THR A 164 18.65 -12.14 -1.46
N ALA A 165 17.71 -11.27 -1.08
CA ALA A 165 17.95 -9.83 -0.90
C ALA A 165 18.91 -9.52 0.26
N THR A 166 18.85 -10.32 1.33
CA THR A 166 19.67 -10.12 2.53
C THR A 166 21.14 -10.52 2.32
N LYS A 167 21.43 -11.43 1.39
CA LYS A 167 22.81 -11.85 1.07
C LYS A 167 23.56 -10.85 0.21
N LEU A 168 22.91 -10.26 -0.79
CA LEU A 168 23.53 -9.27 -1.68
C LEU A 168 23.90 -7.96 -0.96
N GLY A 169 23.12 -7.54 0.05
CA GLY A 169 23.45 -6.35 0.85
C GLY A 169 24.60 -6.54 1.86
N ARG A 170 25.12 -7.77 2.03
CA ARG A 170 26.20 -8.07 2.98
C ARG A 170 27.56 -8.21 2.30
N ASP A 171 27.59 -8.45 0.99
CA ASP A 171 28.83 -8.61 0.22
C ASP A 171 29.38 -7.27 -0.34
N GLU A 172 28.65 -6.16 -0.17
CA GLU A 172 29.08 -4.81 -0.57
C GLU A 172 29.32 -3.84 0.62
N LEU A 173 29.63 -4.36 1.80
CA LEU A 173 30.05 -3.57 2.98
C LEU A 173 31.45 -3.96 3.48
#